data_AF-A0AAN7D6N2-F1
#
_entry.id   AF-A0AAN7D6N2-F1
#
_cell.length_a   1.000
_cell.length_b   1.000
_cell.length_c   1.000
_cell.angle_alpha   90.00
_cell.angle_beta   90.00
_cell.angle_gamma   90.00
#
_symmetry.space_group_name_H-M   'P 1'
#
loop_
_entity.id
_entity.type
_entity.pdbx_description
1 polymer ?
#
loop_
_entity_poly.entity_id
_entity_poly.type
_entity_poly.pdbx_seq_one_letter_code
_entity_poly.pdbx_strand_id
1 'polypeptide(L)'
;MVHSDIEDDVWANSDSEEQVAYERNLAEKEWERLQEDHGNTGYKEGIVEGKEVNMQKGFDRGYAEGLVIGKAVGRLRGMVSCQIIYYRQMLKNEEAAQELDALFDEIDKIEVNHVYSVDYFRDAATYKEDYVAPEAFVQQLEEKVNSTLTRVSEKYHC
;
A
#
# COMPACT_ATOMS: atom_id res chain seq x y z
N MET A 1 -27.08 -59.56 -50.53
CA MET A 1 -26.97 -60.17 -49.18
C MET A 1 -26.72 -58.99 -48.25
N VAL A 2 -27.77 -58.50 -47.60
CA VAL A 2 -27.76 -57.29 -46.77
C VAL A 2 -27.37 -57.73 -45.36
N HIS A 3 -26.19 -57.33 -44.91
CA HIS A 3 -25.73 -57.56 -43.53
C HIS A 3 -26.52 -56.64 -42.59
N SER A 4 -27.30 -57.25 -41.71
CA SER A 4 -28.09 -56.60 -40.67
C SER A 4 -27.23 -56.45 -39.40
N ASP A 5 -26.39 -55.41 -39.38
CA ASP A 5 -25.64 -54.99 -38.18
C ASP A 5 -26.39 -53.84 -37.48
N ILE A 6 -27.65 -54.08 -37.09
CA ILE A 6 -28.47 -53.09 -36.34
C ILE A 6 -28.95 -53.66 -34.99
N GLU A 7 -28.80 -54.96 -34.72
CA GLU A 7 -29.42 -55.60 -33.54
C GLU A 7 -28.48 -55.88 -32.36
N ASP A 8 -27.27 -55.34 -32.32
CA ASP A 8 -26.31 -55.58 -31.22
C ASP A 8 -25.84 -54.28 -30.52
N ASP A 9 -26.65 -53.21 -30.58
CA ASP A 9 -26.43 -52.06 -29.71
C ASP A 9 -27.04 -52.31 -28.32
N VAL A 10 -26.29 -53.04 -27.50
CA VAL A 10 -26.59 -53.37 -26.09
C VAL A 10 -26.88 -52.11 -25.26
N TRP A 11 -26.42 -50.94 -25.71
CA TRP A 11 -26.60 -49.65 -25.02
C TRP A 11 -27.87 -48.90 -25.43
N ALA A 12 -28.50 -49.24 -26.56
CA ALA A 12 -29.67 -48.51 -27.07
C ALA A 12 -30.99 -48.85 -26.35
N ASN A 13 -31.04 -49.93 -25.56
CA ASN A 13 -32.26 -50.44 -24.91
C ASN A 13 -32.20 -50.45 -23.37
N SER A 14 -31.11 -49.92 -22.77
CA SER A 14 -30.96 -49.93 -21.30
C SER A 14 -31.45 -48.64 -20.62
N ASP A 15 -31.78 -47.60 -21.37
CA ASP A 15 -32.43 -46.41 -20.82
C ASP A 15 -33.93 -46.68 -20.66
N SER A 16 -34.27 -47.36 -19.57
CA SER A 16 -35.65 -47.34 -19.09
C SER A 16 -36.05 -45.88 -18.82
N GLU A 17 -37.27 -45.48 -19.19
CA GLU A 17 -37.75 -44.09 -19.01
C GLU A 17 -37.60 -43.61 -17.54
N GLU A 18 -37.65 -44.55 -16.59
CA GLU A 18 -37.43 -44.33 -15.16
C GLU A 18 -35.97 -43.93 -14.83
N GLN A 19 -34.99 -44.52 -15.51
CA GLN A 19 -33.57 -44.21 -15.32
C GLN A 19 -33.21 -42.83 -15.90
N VAL A 20 -33.71 -42.51 -17.09
CA VAL A 20 -33.56 -41.17 -17.70
C VAL A 20 -34.23 -40.09 -16.82
N ALA A 21 -35.40 -40.39 -16.26
CA ALA A 21 -36.08 -39.49 -15.33
C ALA A 21 -35.28 -39.30 -14.02
N TYR A 22 -34.67 -40.35 -13.49
CA TYR A 22 -33.81 -40.26 -12.30
C TYR A 22 -32.56 -39.42 -12.55
N GLU A 23 -31.85 -39.65 -13.65
CA GLU A 23 -30.67 -38.88 -14.03
C GLU A 23 -30.99 -37.40 -14.25
N ARG A 24 -32.13 -37.11 -14.88
CA ARG A 24 -32.61 -35.73 -15.04
C ARG A 24 -32.91 -35.05 -13.70
N ASN A 25 -33.59 -35.74 -12.79
CA ASN A 25 -33.87 -35.20 -11.45
C ASN A 25 -32.59 -34.98 -10.64
N LEU A 26 -31.60 -35.86 -10.80
CA LEU A 26 -30.29 -35.71 -10.16
C LEU A 26 -29.55 -34.49 -10.73
N ALA A 27 -29.53 -34.35 -12.06
CA ALA A 27 -28.91 -33.22 -12.75
C ALA A 27 -29.57 -31.88 -12.38
N GLU A 28 -30.89 -31.83 -12.26
CA GLU A 28 -31.61 -30.61 -11.84
C GLU A 28 -31.24 -30.20 -10.40
N LYS A 29 -31.11 -31.16 -9.48
CA LYS A 29 -30.67 -30.90 -8.09
C LYS A 29 -29.20 -30.46 -8.01
N GLU A 30 -28.34 -31.09 -8.78
CA GLU A 30 -26.92 -30.70 -8.86
C GLU A 30 -26.78 -29.30 -9.47
N TRP A 31 -27.58 -28.98 -10.48
CA TRP A 31 -27.64 -27.66 -11.09
C TRP A 31 -28.09 -26.59 -10.09
N GLU A 32 -29.16 -26.85 -9.34
CA GLU A 32 -29.66 -25.94 -8.31
C GLU A 32 -28.61 -25.68 -7.23
N ARG A 33 -27.98 -26.75 -6.73
CA ARG A 33 -26.89 -26.64 -5.76
C ARG A 33 -25.71 -25.84 -6.30
N LEU A 34 -25.29 -26.12 -7.52
CA LEU A 34 -24.19 -25.41 -8.18
C LEU A 34 -24.53 -23.93 -8.32
N GLN A 35 -25.76 -23.60 -8.70
CA GLN A 35 -26.22 -22.22 -8.84
C GLN A 35 -26.25 -21.48 -7.49
N GLU A 36 -26.70 -22.13 -6.41
CA GLU A 36 -26.63 -21.57 -5.05
C GLU A 36 -25.19 -21.35 -4.59
N ASP A 37 -24.30 -22.33 -4.81
CA ASP A 37 -22.89 -22.27 -4.45
C ASP A 37 -22.18 -21.13 -5.20
N HIS A 38 -22.44 -20.97 -6.51
CA HIS A 38 -21.91 -19.87 -7.31
C HIS A 38 -22.47 -18.52 -6.88
N GLY A 39 -23.77 -18.43 -6.57
CA GLY A 39 -24.39 -17.19 -6.08
C GLY A 39 -23.80 -16.74 -4.74
N ASN A 40 -23.64 -17.68 -3.79
CA ASN A 40 -23.02 -17.41 -2.50
C ASN A 40 -21.54 -17.04 -2.63
N THR A 41 -20.80 -17.72 -3.50
CA THR A 41 -19.38 -17.42 -3.75
C THR A 41 -19.22 -16.06 -4.40
N GLY A 42 -19.97 -15.77 -5.46
CA GLY A 42 -19.93 -14.47 -6.14
C GLY A 42 -20.33 -13.30 -5.24
N TYR A 43 -21.30 -13.49 -4.33
CA TYR A 43 -21.65 -12.46 -3.35
C TYR A 43 -20.50 -12.19 -2.35
N LYS A 44 -19.85 -13.24 -1.85
CA LYS A 44 -18.69 -13.09 -0.96
C LYS A 44 -17.53 -12.40 -1.68
N GLU A 45 -17.23 -12.82 -2.90
CA GLU A 45 -16.20 -12.23 -3.75
C GLU A 45 -16.49 -10.77 -4.05
N GLY A 46 -17.72 -10.42 -4.43
CA GLY A 46 -18.11 -9.03 -4.69
C GLY A 46 -17.97 -8.12 -3.45
N ILE A 47 -18.24 -8.63 -2.25
CA ILE A 47 -17.98 -7.87 -1.00
C ILE A 47 -16.49 -7.65 -0.79
N VAL A 48 -15.66 -8.68 -1.04
CA VAL A 48 -14.21 -8.59 -0.87
C VAL A 48 -13.62 -7.62 -1.89
N GLU A 49 -13.97 -7.77 -3.16
CA GLU A 49 -13.51 -6.90 -4.25
C GLU A 49 -13.93 -5.45 -4.00
N GLY A 50 -15.18 -5.20 -3.59
CA GLY A 50 -15.64 -3.84 -3.29
C GLY A 50 -14.85 -3.18 -2.15
N LYS A 51 -14.49 -3.93 -1.11
CA LYS A 51 -13.63 -3.44 -0.02
C LYS A 51 -12.21 -3.19 -0.48
N GLU A 52 -11.66 -4.10 -1.28
CA GLU A 52 -10.29 -4.01 -1.80
C GLU A 52 -10.13 -2.80 -2.72
N VAL A 53 -11.06 -2.56 -3.63
CA VAL A 53 -11.03 -1.40 -4.53
C VAL A 53 -11.02 -0.08 -3.75
N ASN A 54 -11.82 0.02 -2.68
CA ASN A 54 -11.84 1.24 -1.86
C ASN A 54 -10.56 1.40 -1.02
N MET A 55 -10.05 0.29 -0.46
CA MET A 55 -8.79 0.27 0.28
C MET A 55 -7.61 0.68 -0.60
N GLN A 56 -7.55 0.15 -1.82
CA GLN A 56 -6.44 0.41 -2.75
C GLN A 56 -6.40 1.87 -3.19
N LYS A 57 -7.56 2.49 -3.46
CA LYS A 57 -7.63 3.93 -3.73
C LYS A 57 -7.06 4.78 -2.58
N GLY A 58 -7.36 4.41 -1.33
CA GLY A 58 -6.80 5.07 -0.15
C GLY A 58 -5.29 4.87 -0.04
N PHE A 59 -4.82 3.65 -0.30
CA PHE A 59 -3.41 3.31 -0.31
C PHE A 59 -2.63 4.08 -1.38
N ASP A 60 -3.11 4.11 -2.63
CA ASP A 60 -2.43 4.76 -3.74
C ASP A 60 -2.23 6.25 -3.49
N ARG A 61 -3.26 6.91 -2.91
CA ARG A 61 -3.17 8.30 -2.48
C ARG A 61 -2.13 8.49 -1.38
N GLY A 62 -2.22 7.71 -0.30
CA GLY A 62 -1.27 7.78 0.80
C GLY A 62 0.17 7.45 0.37
N TYR A 63 0.33 6.55 -0.59
CA TYR A 63 1.62 6.18 -1.16
C TYR A 63 2.23 7.34 -1.97
N ALA A 64 1.44 7.98 -2.84
CA ALA A 64 1.92 9.11 -3.63
C ALA A 64 2.38 10.28 -2.72
N GLU A 65 1.56 10.63 -1.73
CA GLU A 65 1.87 11.71 -0.78
C GLU A 65 3.05 11.33 0.13
N GLY A 66 3.05 10.10 0.67
CA GLY A 66 4.12 9.57 1.50
C GLY A 66 5.46 9.46 0.78
N LEU A 67 5.45 9.12 -0.52
CA LEU A 67 6.66 9.02 -1.33
C LEU A 67 7.33 10.38 -1.51
N VAL A 68 6.57 11.44 -1.79
CA VAL A 68 7.10 12.79 -1.96
C VAL A 68 7.79 13.26 -0.68
N ILE A 69 7.13 13.08 0.46
CA ILE A 69 7.65 13.51 1.75
C ILE A 69 8.83 12.64 2.20
N GLY A 70 8.70 11.32 2.11
CA GLY A 70 9.76 10.38 2.47
C GLY A 70 11.03 10.60 1.64
N LYS A 71 10.87 10.95 0.35
CA LYS A 71 12.00 11.32 -0.52
C LYS A 71 12.67 12.62 -0.07
N ALA A 72 11.91 13.64 0.33
CA ALA A 72 12.46 14.90 0.81
C ALA A 72 13.24 14.70 2.12
N VAL A 73 12.65 13.99 3.11
CA VAL A 73 13.32 13.68 4.39
C VAL A 73 14.57 12.82 4.17
N GLY A 74 14.47 11.80 3.30
CA GLY A 74 15.62 10.96 2.95
C GLY A 74 16.75 11.74 2.29
N ARG A 75 16.43 12.72 1.43
CA ARG A 75 17.42 13.64 0.85
C ARG A 75 18.09 14.48 1.93
N LEU A 76 17.33 15.09 2.82
CA LEU A 76 17.87 15.90 3.92
C LEU A 76 18.81 15.08 4.80
N ARG A 77 18.41 13.87 5.17
CA ARG A 77 19.22 12.91 5.92
C ARG A 77 20.55 12.63 5.21
N GLY A 78 20.50 12.35 3.92
CA GLY A 78 21.70 12.09 3.11
C GLY A 78 22.66 13.28 3.05
N MET A 79 22.14 14.51 2.95
CA MET A 79 22.97 15.72 2.98
C MET A 79 23.67 15.89 4.33
N VAL A 80 22.95 15.73 5.44
CA VAL A 80 23.53 15.84 6.79
C VAL A 80 24.60 14.75 7.00
N SER A 81 24.34 13.50 6.60
CA SER A 81 25.33 12.43 6.68
C SER A 81 26.60 12.72 5.87
N CYS A 82 26.48 13.24 4.66
CA CYS A 82 27.65 13.64 3.87
C CYS A 82 28.48 14.71 4.58
N GLN A 83 27.82 15.69 5.20
CA GLN A 83 28.51 16.75 5.95
C GLN A 83 29.21 16.19 7.18
N ILE A 84 28.58 15.30 7.95
CA ILE A 84 29.22 14.62 9.09
C ILE A 84 30.51 13.92 8.65
N ILE A 85 30.46 13.16 7.55
CA ILE A 85 31.63 12.46 7.01
C ILE A 85 32.71 13.47 6.59
N TYR A 86 32.33 14.56 5.93
CA TYR A 86 33.26 15.62 5.52
C TYR A 86 33.97 16.25 6.72
N TYR A 87 33.24 16.66 7.76
CA TYR A 87 33.83 17.28 8.95
C TYR A 87 34.72 16.31 9.76
N ARG A 88 34.33 15.03 9.86
CA ARG A 88 35.16 14.01 10.53
C ARG A 88 36.42 13.65 9.74
N GLN A 89 36.30 13.42 8.43
CA GLN A 89 37.41 12.90 7.63
C GLN A 89 38.37 13.99 7.15
N MET A 90 37.85 15.13 6.69
CA MET A 90 38.66 16.19 6.08
C MET A 90 39.14 17.21 7.11
N LEU A 91 38.25 17.69 7.96
CA LEU A 91 38.54 18.77 8.93
C LEU A 91 38.97 18.24 10.30
N LYS A 92 38.80 16.93 10.58
CA LYS A 92 39.08 16.30 11.88
C LYS A 92 38.48 17.07 13.07
N ASN A 93 37.35 17.73 12.83
CA ASN A 93 36.68 18.55 13.82
C ASN A 93 35.52 17.75 14.41
N GLU A 94 35.75 17.18 15.58
CA GLU A 94 34.78 16.30 16.25
C GLU A 94 33.60 17.09 16.84
N GLU A 95 33.79 18.36 17.21
CA GLU A 95 32.71 19.19 17.76
C GLU A 95 31.65 19.51 16.72
N ALA A 96 32.08 19.85 15.49
CA ALA A 96 31.17 20.07 14.37
C ALA A 96 30.41 18.79 13.98
N ALA A 97 31.08 17.63 14.06
CA ALA A 97 30.48 16.35 13.78
C ALA A 97 29.40 16.00 14.81
N GLN A 98 29.67 16.22 16.10
CA GLN A 98 28.71 15.95 17.18
C GLN A 98 27.43 16.81 17.08
N GLU A 99 27.56 18.10 16.71
CA GLU A 99 26.38 18.95 16.46
C GLU A 99 25.52 18.42 15.30
N LEU A 100 26.16 17.94 14.23
CA LEU A 100 25.46 17.36 13.08
C LEU A 100 24.89 15.96 13.36
N ASP A 101 25.55 15.15 14.18
CA ASP A 101 25.03 13.86 14.64
C ASP A 101 23.75 14.06 15.46
N ALA A 102 23.71 15.05 16.35
CA ALA A 102 22.50 15.38 17.10
C ALA A 102 21.34 15.78 16.17
N LEU A 103 21.62 16.58 15.13
CA LEU A 103 20.64 16.92 14.11
C LEU A 103 20.18 15.69 13.31
N PHE A 104 21.10 14.77 12.99
CA PHE A 104 20.77 13.52 12.32
C PHE A 104 19.84 12.65 13.17
N ASP A 105 20.13 12.52 14.46
CA ASP A 105 19.28 11.77 15.40
C ASP A 105 17.90 12.42 15.57
N GLU A 106 17.79 13.74 15.53
CA GLU A 106 16.50 14.45 15.50
C GLU A 106 15.70 14.11 14.24
N ILE A 107 16.35 14.07 13.07
CA ILE A 107 15.70 13.73 11.80
C ILE A 107 15.29 12.25 11.78
N ASP A 108 16.10 11.36 12.35
CA ASP A 108 15.81 9.91 12.39
C ASP A 108 14.61 9.58 13.30
N LYS A 109 14.36 10.40 14.34
CA LYS A 109 13.19 10.29 15.22
C LYS A 109 11.88 10.76 14.59
N ILE A 110 11.91 11.34 13.39
CA ILE A 110 10.70 11.80 12.71
C ILE A 110 9.93 10.59 12.18
N GLU A 111 8.95 10.15 12.96
CA GLU A 111 7.99 9.12 12.57
C GLU A 111 6.79 9.69 11.78
N VAL A 112 6.00 8.80 11.18
CA VAL A 112 4.77 9.13 10.41
C VAL A 112 3.80 10.02 11.21
N ASN A 113 3.69 9.83 12.53
CA ASN A 113 2.81 10.60 13.40
C ASN A 113 3.22 12.09 13.52
N HIS A 114 4.48 12.42 13.26
CA HIS A 114 4.96 13.81 13.25
C HIS A 114 4.65 14.51 11.93
N VAL A 115 4.47 13.75 10.85
CA VAL A 115 4.21 14.25 9.50
C VAL A 115 2.70 14.32 9.22
N TYR A 116 1.98 13.28 9.60
CA TYR A 116 0.54 13.16 9.37
C TYR A 116 -0.21 13.21 10.70
N SER A 117 -0.81 14.36 10.98
CA SER A 117 -1.70 14.50 12.13
C SER A 117 -3.02 13.76 11.90
N VAL A 118 -3.73 13.41 12.98
CA VAL A 118 -5.07 12.79 12.88
C VAL A 118 -6.04 13.68 12.10
N ASP A 119 -5.81 15.00 12.13
CA ASP A 119 -6.63 15.96 11.42
C ASP A 119 -6.44 15.89 9.90
N TYR A 120 -5.29 15.41 9.38
CA TYR A 120 -5.10 15.18 7.94
C TYR A 120 -6.15 14.20 7.36
N PHE A 121 -6.57 13.21 8.15
CA PHE A 121 -7.58 12.23 7.74
C PHE A 121 -9.03 12.72 7.89
N ARG A 122 -9.24 13.93 8.41
CA ARG A 122 -10.58 14.54 8.56
C ARG A 122 -10.93 15.37 7.33
N ASP A 123 -12.23 15.55 7.11
CA ASP A 123 -12.73 16.48 6.09
C ASP A 123 -12.27 17.90 6.39
N ALA A 124 -11.91 18.64 5.33
CA ALA A 124 -11.30 19.98 5.42
C ALA A 124 -12.11 21.02 6.20
N ALA A 125 -13.41 20.76 6.41
CA ALA A 125 -14.29 21.61 7.22
C ALA A 125 -14.06 21.48 8.74
N THR A 126 -13.27 20.49 9.19
CA THR A 126 -13.07 20.16 10.62
C THR A 126 -11.61 20.29 11.06
N TYR A 127 -10.75 20.94 10.28
CA TYR A 127 -9.38 21.18 10.70
C TYR A 127 -9.33 22.10 11.91
N LYS A 128 -8.50 21.74 12.89
CA LYS A 128 -8.17 22.62 14.00
C LYS A 128 -7.29 23.77 13.51
N GLU A 129 -7.32 24.90 14.20
CA GLU A 129 -6.53 26.09 13.84
C GLU A 129 -5.01 25.81 13.83
N ASP A 130 -4.55 24.83 14.62
CA ASP A 130 -3.14 24.44 14.73
C ASP A 130 -2.68 23.41 13.67
N TYR A 131 -3.49 23.13 12.64
CA TYR A 131 -3.15 22.12 11.63
C TYR A 131 -2.03 22.60 10.70
N VAL A 132 -0.93 21.84 10.66
CA VAL A 132 0.16 22.04 9.69
C VAL A 132 0.02 20.99 8.58
N ALA A 133 -0.03 21.45 7.34
CA ALA A 133 -0.04 20.57 6.18
C ALA A 133 1.31 19.81 6.08
N PRO A 134 1.32 18.54 5.63
CA PRO A 134 2.55 17.76 5.52
C PRO A 134 3.63 18.42 4.63
N GLU A 135 3.22 19.15 3.59
CA GLU A 135 4.14 19.91 2.73
C GLU A 135 4.81 21.08 3.48
N ALA A 136 4.05 21.79 4.31
CA ALA A 136 4.57 22.89 5.11
C ALA A 136 5.55 22.38 6.18
N PHE A 137 5.27 21.20 6.76
CA PHE A 137 6.20 20.54 7.68
C PHE A 137 7.55 20.23 7.01
N VAL A 138 7.53 19.72 5.78
CA VAL A 138 8.76 19.46 5.02
C VAL A 138 9.52 20.76 4.76
N GLN A 139 8.84 21.84 4.37
CA GLN A 139 9.50 23.13 4.16
C GLN A 139 10.16 23.68 5.43
N GLN A 140 9.47 23.58 6.58
CA GLN A 140 10.04 23.97 7.87
C GLN A 140 11.26 23.11 8.24
N LEU A 141 11.22 21.81 7.93
CA LEU A 141 12.35 20.91 8.15
C LEU A 141 13.54 21.26 7.24
N GLU A 142 13.29 21.53 5.96
CA GLU A 142 14.31 21.99 5.01
C GLU A 142 14.96 23.29 5.49
N GLU A 143 14.17 24.26 5.94
CA GLU A 143 14.66 25.53 6.47
C GLU A 143 15.49 25.34 7.75
N LYS A 144 15.06 24.47 8.66
CA LYS A 144 15.82 24.11 9.87
C LYS A 144 17.17 23.45 9.54
N VAL A 145 17.18 22.53 8.58
CA VAL A 145 18.42 21.87 8.14
C VAL A 145 19.34 22.86 7.44
N ASN A 146 18.83 23.71 6.56
CA ASN A 146 19.66 24.70 5.86
C ASN A 146 20.24 25.76 6.81
N SER A 147 19.46 26.23 7.80
CA SER A 147 19.95 27.20 8.78
C SER A 147 21.02 26.60 9.70
N THR A 148 20.86 25.35 10.15
CA THR A 148 21.86 24.65 10.94
C THR A 148 23.14 24.38 10.16
N LEU A 149 23.03 23.94 8.90
CA LEU A 149 24.19 23.78 8.01
C LEU A 149 24.92 25.11 7.78
N THR A 150 24.19 26.21 7.56
CA THR A 150 24.79 27.54 7.38
C THR A 150 25.53 27.94 8.65
N ARG A 151 24.91 27.79 9.83
CA ARG A 151 25.53 28.08 11.13
C ARG A 151 26.82 27.28 11.36
N VAL A 152 26.80 25.98 11.06
CA VAL A 152 28.00 25.12 11.16
C VAL A 152 29.06 25.55 10.15
N SER A 153 28.66 25.90 8.94
CA SER A 153 29.59 26.37 7.91
C SER A 153 30.26 27.71 8.26
N GLU A 154 29.54 28.63 8.92
CA GLU A 154 30.06 29.92 9.38
C GLU A 154 30.95 29.77 10.62
N LYS A 155 30.54 28.92 11.58
CA LYS A 155 31.29 28.68 12.81
C LYS A 155 32.63 27.96 12.57
N TYR A 156 32.69 27.12 11.55
CA TYR A 156 33.87 26.32 11.21
C TYR A 156 34.48 26.70 9.85
N HIS A 157 34.12 27.88 9.32
CA HIS A 157 34.89 28.51 8.26
C HIS A 157 36.24 28.94 8.85
N CYS A 158 37.31 28.29 8.41
CA CYS A 158 38.63 28.91 8.41
C CYS A 158 38.71 29.92 7.26
#